data_AF-A0AAV4UQX2-F1
#
_entry.id   AF-A0AAV4UQX2-F1
#
_cell.length_a   1.000
_cell.length_b   1.000
_cell.length_c   1.000
_cell.angle_alpha   90.00
_cell.angle_beta   90.00
_cell.angle_gamma   90.00
#
_symmetry.space_group_name_H-M   'P 1'
#
loop_
_entity.id
_entity.type
_entity.pdbx_description
1 polymer ?
#
loop_
_entity_poly.entity_id
_entity_poly.type
_entity_poly.pdbx_seq_one_letter_code
_entity_poly.pdbx_strand_id
1 'polypeptide(L)'
;MRHELHLVVAEPIRFLLHYKQIDFVDKRYAFGTDDWQNDKRALGLDFPNLPYFIDGDVKLTQSITIMRYLAEKYGMDGKDDQQNFTCTWPSRRFLIFD
;
A
#
# COMPACT_ATOMS: atom_id res chain seq x y z
N MET A 1 21.92 -3.06 21.82
CA MET A 1 21.19 -2.32 20.78
C MET A 1 20.46 -3.34 19.92
N ARG A 2 19.13 -3.38 19.96
CA ARG A 2 18.31 -4.21 19.07
C ARG A 2 17.66 -3.29 18.07
N HIS A 3 18.02 -3.44 16.80
CA HIS A 3 17.35 -2.77 15.70
C HIS A 3 16.15 -3.65 15.30
N GLU A 4 14.93 -3.15 15.52
CA GLU A 4 13.70 -3.82 15.10
C GLU A 4 13.16 -3.12 13.85
N LEU A 5 13.14 -3.82 12.72
CA LEU A 5 12.56 -3.35 11.46
C LEU A 5 11.08 -3.76 11.43
N HIS A 6 10.18 -2.81 11.67
CA HIS A 6 8.73 -2.99 11.47
C HIS A 6 8.27 -2.24 10.20
N LEU A 7 7.83 -3.02 9.20
CA LEU A 7 7.00 -2.62 8.03
C LEU A 7 7.38 -1.31 7.29
N VAL A 8 8.63 -1.21 6.85
CA VAL A 8 9.18 -0.07 6.06
C VAL A 8 8.39 0.19 4.77
N VAL A 9 7.77 -0.85 4.20
CA VAL A 9 7.12 -0.81 2.87
C VAL A 9 5.82 0.01 2.85
N ALA A 10 5.19 0.23 4.00
CA ALA A 10 3.95 1.02 4.10
C ALA A 10 4.18 2.51 4.39
N GLU A 11 5.42 2.90 4.74
CA GLU A 11 5.70 4.27 5.16
C GLU A 11 5.43 5.33 4.09
N PRO A 12 5.78 5.10 2.80
CA PRO A 12 5.45 6.05 1.73
C PRO A 12 3.94 6.30 1.59
N ILE A 13 3.12 5.28 1.86
CA ILE A 13 1.66 5.36 1.80
C ILE A 13 1.15 6.28 2.92
N ARG A 14 1.65 6.11 4.15
CA ARG A 14 1.28 6.95 5.30
C ARG A 14 1.65 8.41 5.07
N PHE A 15 2.86 8.66 4.57
CA PHE A 15 3.30 10.02 4.24
C PHE A 15 2.39 10.68 3.21
N LEU A 16 1.99 9.95 2.18
CA LEU A 16 1.08 10.47 1.15
C LEU A 16 -0.30 10.81 1.73
N LEU A 17 -0.86 9.95 2.58
CA LEU A 17 -2.14 10.20 3.25
C LEU A 17 -2.07 11.42 4.17
N HIS A 18 -1.00 11.53 4.98
CA HIS A 18 -0.77 12.71 5.82
C HIS A 18 -0.58 14.00 4.99
N TYR A 19 0.17 13.94 3.89
CA TYR A 19 0.38 15.08 3.01
C TYR A 19 -0.94 15.61 2.43
N LYS A 20 -1.86 14.70 2.07
CA LYS A 20 -3.20 15.04 1.61
C LYS A 20 -4.20 15.28 2.75
N GLN A 21 -3.77 15.24 4.00
CA GLN A 21 -4.60 15.42 5.20
C GLN A 21 -5.81 14.48 5.24
N ILE A 22 -5.59 13.23 4.82
CA ILE A 22 -6.62 12.18 4.85
C ILE A 22 -6.48 11.42 6.15
N ASP A 23 -7.59 11.31 6.88
CA ASP A 23 -7.64 10.46 8.08
C ASP A 23 -7.64 8.98 7.69
N PHE A 24 -6.82 8.19 8.38
CA PHE A 24 -6.74 6.74 8.18
C PHE A 24 -6.43 6.02 9.50
N VAL A 25 -6.75 4.73 9.54
CA VAL A 25 -6.43 3.87 10.67
C VAL A 25 -5.15 3.08 10.36
N ASP A 26 -4.08 3.33 11.10
CA ASP A 26 -2.82 2.57 10.99
C ASP A 26 -2.86 1.31 11.84
N LYS A 27 -3.33 0.20 11.26
CA LYS A 27 -3.32 -1.10 11.93
C LYS A 27 -1.95 -1.75 11.82
N ARG A 28 -1.24 -1.84 12.95
CA ARG A 28 0.09 -2.45 13.07
C ARG A 28 -0.01 -3.82 13.71
N TYR A 29 0.60 -4.82 13.09
CA TYR A 29 0.71 -6.16 13.66
C TYR A 29 2.07 -6.33 14.32
N ALA A 30 2.08 -6.81 15.55
CA ALA A 30 3.30 -7.11 16.29
C ALA A 30 3.91 -8.42 15.78
N PHE A 31 5.22 -8.45 15.59
CA PHE A 31 5.93 -9.68 15.24
C PHE A 31 5.74 -10.77 16.33
N GLY A 32 5.54 -12.02 15.90
CA GLY A 32 5.36 -13.17 16.80
C GLY A 32 3.95 -13.34 17.36
N THR A 33 2.97 -12.54 16.89
CA THR A 33 1.55 -12.72 17.20
C THR A 33 0.81 -13.37 16.03
N ASP A 34 -0.26 -14.11 16.34
CA ASP A 34 -1.14 -14.69 15.32
C ASP A 34 -2.21 -13.71 14.81
N ASP A 35 -2.16 -12.44 15.26
CA ASP A 35 -3.14 -11.40 14.93
C ASP A 35 -3.32 -11.25 13.42
N TRP A 36 -2.21 -11.21 12.67
CA TRP A 36 -2.28 -11.15 11.20
C TRP A 36 -2.92 -12.40 10.61
N GLN A 37 -2.58 -13.61 11.11
CA GLN A 37 -3.14 -14.85 10.56
C GLN A 37 -4.64 -14.95 10.77
N ASN A 38 -5.14 -14.45 11.91
CA ASN A 38 -6.55 -14.37 12.23
C ASN A 38 -7.28 -13.39 11.30
N ASP A 39 -6.76 -12.16 11.17
CA ASP A 39 -7.38 -11.13 10.34
C ASP A 39 -7.28 -11.43 8.84
N LYS A 40 -6.18 -12.02 8.38
CA LYS A 40 -5.94 -12.37 6.96
C LYS A 40 -7.12 -13.13 6.36
N ARG A 41 -7.76 -14.01 7.13
CA ARG A 41 -8.92 -14.81 6.69
C ARG A 41 -10.23 -14.03 6.72
N ALA A 42 -10.38 -13.10 7.66
CA ALA A 42 -11.59 -12.31 7.85
C ALA A 42 -11.71 -11.12 6.89
N LEU A 43 -10.58 -10.55 6.45
CA LEU A 43 -10.57 -9.34 5.61
C LEU A 43 -11.13 -9.55 4.19
N GLY A 44 -11.13 -10.81 3.70
CA GLY A 44 -11.61 -11.14 2.36
C GLY A 44 -10.85 -10.38 1.27
N LEU A 45 -9.52 -10.43 1.34
CA LEU A 45 -8.60 -9.88 0.33
C LEU A 45 -8.36 -10.93 -0.75
N ASP A 46 -8.32 -10.53 -2.02
CA ASP A 46 -8.06 -11.47 -3.14
C ASP A 46 -6.65 -12.05 -3.06
N PHE A 47 -5.67 -11.21 -2.70
CA PHE A 47 -4.27 -11.60 -2.50
C PHE A 47 -3.78 -11.14 -1.14
N PRO A 48 -4.07 -11.89 -0.05
CA PRO A 48 -3.84 -11.39 1.30
C PRO A 48 -2.35 -11.27 1.65
N ASN A 49 -1.87 -10.03 1.70
CA ASN A 49 -0.51 -9.69 2.07
C ASN A 49 -0.46 -8.36 2.84
N LEU A 50 0.66 -8.10 3.52
CA LEU A 50 0.97 -6.78 4.08
C LEU A 50 1.90 -6.02 3.11
N PRO A 51 1.70 -4.70 2.91
CA PRO A 51 0.57 -3.91 3.39
C PRO A 51 -0.72 -4.19 2.60
N TYR A 52 -1.86 -3.94 3.26
CA TYR A 52 -3.17 -3.86 2.62
C TYR A 52 -3.78 -2.47 2.84
N PHE A 53 -4.73 -2.11 2.00
CA PHE A 53 -5.49 -0.87 2.08
C PHE A 53 -6.96 -1.15 1.74
N ILE A 54 -7.87 -0.58 2.52
CA ILE A 54 -9.32 -0.76 2.35
C ILE A 54 -9.97 0.62 2.31
N ASP A 55 -10.73 0.86 1.25
CA ASP A 55 -11.39 2.13 0.97
C ASP A 55 -12.79 1.85 0.42
N GLY A 56 -13.76 1.72 1.34
CA GLY A 56 -15.10 1.22 1.03
C GLY A 56 -15.04 -0.20 0.47
N ASP A 57 -15.51 -0.37 -0.76
CA ASP A 57 -15.51 -1.65 -1.49
C ASP A 57 -14.15 -1.99 -2.11
N VAL A 58 -13.25 -1.01 -2.22
CA VAL A 58 -11.92 -1.22 -2.81
C VAL A 58 -11.00 -1.84 -1.76
N LYS A 59 -10.51 -3.04 -2.06
CA LYS A 59 -9.55 -3.77 -1.22
C LYS A 59 -8.30 -4.05 -2.03
N LEU A 60 -7.19 -3.46 -1.63
CA LEU A 60 -5.93 -3.56 -2.35
C LEU A 60 -4.85 -4.15 -1.45
N THR A 61 -3.98 -4.93 -2.07
CA THR A 61 -2.71 -5.37 -1.51
C THR A 61 -1.59 -4.98 -2.48
N GLN A 62 -0.33 -5.11 -2.06
CA GLN A 62 0.86 -4.56 -2.71
C GLN A 62 1.00 -3.05 -2.58
N SER A 63 2.14 -2.62 -2.04
CA SER A 63 2.39 -1.21 -1.71
C SER A 63 2.36 -0.28 -2.92
N ILE A 64 2.93 -0.71 -4.05
CA ILE A 64 2.95 0.07 -5.29
C ILE A 64 1.53 0.27 -5.84
N THR A 65 0.69 -0.78 -5.83
CA THR A 65 -0.69 -0.70 -6.27
C THR A 65 -1.49 0.28 -5.41
N ILE A 66 -1.32 0.21 -4.09
CA ILE A 66 -1.96 1.14 -3.15
C ILE A 66 -1.50 2.57 -3.42
N MET A 67 -0.20 2.82 -3.59
CA MET A 67 0.31 4.16 -3.91
C MET A 67 -0.25 4.70 -5.23
N ARG A 68 -0.34 3.86 -6.27
CA ARG A 68 -0.91 4.26 -7.56
C ARG A 68 -2.39 4.58 -7.45
N TYR A 69 -3.16 3.77 -6.74
CA TYR A 69 -4.57 4.02 -6.48
C TYR A 69 -4.77 5.38 -5.78
N LEU A 70 -3.98 5.67 -4.75
CA LEU A 70 -4.05 6.95 -4.04
C LEU A 70 -3.60 8.12 -4.93
N ALA A 71 -2.57 7.91 -5.77
CA ALA A 71 -2.11 8.94 -6.70
C ALA A 71 -3.20 9.30 -7.72
N GLU A 72 -3.89 8.31 -8.27
CA GLU A 72 -5.03 8.54 -9.17
C GLU A 72 -6.19 9.22 -8.45
N LYS A 73 -6.60 8.70 -7.28
CA LYS A 73 -7.74 9.22 -6.50
C LYS A 73 -7.56 10.67 -6.07
N TYR A 74 -6.33 11.10 -5.78
CA TYR A 74 -6.03 12.44 -5.26
C TYR A 74 -5.24 13.34 -6.23
N GLY A 75 -5.22 12.98 -7.52
CA GLY A 75 -4.65 13.80 -8.60
C GLY A 75 -3.14 14.04 -8.48
N MET A 76 -2.40 13.02 -8.08
CA MET A 76 -0.93 13.00 -7.98
C MET A 76 -0.26 12.09 -9.03
N ASP A 77 -1.04 11.49 -9.94
CA ASP A 77 -0.48 10.78 -11.10
C ASP A 77 -0.07 11.74 -12.22
N GLY A 78 0.58 11.23 -13.26
CA GLY A 78 0.98 12.01 -14.43
C GLY A 78 -0.20 12.67 -15.14
N LYS A 79 -0.03 13.92 -15.58
CA LYS A 79 -1.10 14.72 -16.22
C LYS A 79 -1.26 14.45 -17.71
N ASP A 80 -0.24 13.84 -18.32
CA ASP A 80 -0.22 13.41 -19.71
C ASP A 80 0.30 11.97 -19.80
N ASP A 81 0.12 11.36 -20.98
CA ASP A 81 0.48 9.96 -21.22
C ASP A 81 1.96 9.68 -20.95
N GLN A 82 2.84 10.64 -21.24
CA GLN A 82 4.28 10.48 -21.05
C GLN A 82 4.65 10.51 -19.57
N GLN A 83 4.06 11.42 -18.80
CA GLN A 83 4.25 11.51 -17.35
C GLN A 83 3.69 10.26 -16.65
N ASN A 84 2.48 9.85 -17.00
CA ASN A 84 1.85 8.65 -16.43
C ASN A 84 2.68 7.39 -16.77
N PHE A 85 3.11 7.26 -18.03
CA PHE A 85 4.00 6.17 -18.41
C PHE A 85 5.29 6.17 -17.59
N THR A 86 5.91 7.33 -17.41
CA THR A 86 7.14 7.48 -16.61
C THR A 86 6.92 7.07 -15.15
N CYS A 87 5.80 7.47 -14.54
CA CYS A 87 5.44 7.09 -13.17
C CYS A 87 5.16 5.58 -13.02
N THR A 88 4.59 4.94 -14.04
CA THR A 88 4.25 3.50 -14.00
C THR A 88 5.36 2.58 -14.49
N TRP A 89 6.36 3.10 -15.19
CA TRP A 89 7.45 2.33 -15.78
C TRP A 89 8.22 1.45 -14.77
N PRO A 90 8.60 1.96 -13.57
CA PRO A 90 9.30 1.15 -12.58
C PRO A 90 8.47 -0.07 -12.15
N SER A 91 7.18 0.15 -11.92
CA SER A 91 6.23 -0.88 -11.47
C SER A 91 5.98 -1.94 -12.55
N ARG A 92 5.83 -1.52 -13.81
CA ARG A 92 5.61 -2.43 -14.95
C ARG A 92 6.81 -3.35 -15.21
N ARG A 93 8.02 -2.89 -14.89
CA ARG A 93 9.23 -3.71 -15.01
C ARG A 93 9.41 -4.70 -13.86
N PHE A 94 8.79 -4.42 -12.71
CA PHE A 94 8.93 -5.23 -11.49
C PHE A 94 7.95 -6.41 -11.43
N LEU A 95 6.84 -6.38 -12.17
CA LEU A 95 5.83 -7.46 -12.26
C LEU A 95 6.32 -8.78 -12.90
N ILE A 96 7.64 -8.99 -12.99
CA ILE A 96 8.26 -10.24 -13.45
C ILE A 96 8.76 -11.09 -12.27
N PHE A 97 8.82 -10.56 -11.04
CA PHE A 97 9.38 -11.29 -9.88
C PHE A 97 8.69 -11.00 -8.52
N ASP A 98 7.36 -10.98 -8.47
CA ASP A 98 6.58 -11.16 -7.23
C ASP A 98 5.70 -12.40 -7.33
#